data_AF-A0A538L445-F1
#
_entry.id   AF-A0A538L445-F1
#
_cell.length_a   1.000
_cell.length_b   1.000
_cell.length_c   1.000
_cell.angle_alpha   90.00
_cell.angle_beta   90.00
_cell.angle_gamma   90.00
#
_symmetry.space_group_name_H-M   'P 1'
#
loop_
_entity.id
_entity.type
_entity.pdbx_description
1 polymer ?
#
loop_
_entity_poly.entity_id
_entity_poly.type
_entity_poly.pdbx_seq_one_letter_code
_entity_poly.pdbx_strand_id
1 'polypeptide(L)'
;MYRLVPILIAVVVLAGVTIAGAGSSNGRPGSAYALVDPNGGSPRLIAAHTSGFVAVSSTVAGDYCLTPSEGVDVADPAAVASEEAFYSNVVGFPTVRYDPTHANCAARQLEVKTFVANPDTALSNQIAFTVVVP
;
A
#
# COMPACT_ATOMS: atom_id res chain seq x y z
N MET A 1 -56.22 -35.35 -8.94
CA MET A 1 -55.00 -35.74 -9.69
C MET A 1 -54.49 -34.52 -10.45
N TYR A 2 -53.57 -33.74 -9.87
CA TYR A 2 -52.89 -32.64 -10.54
C TYR A 2 -51.40 -32.98 -10.63
N ARG A 3 -50.88 -33.12 -11.85
CA ARG A 3 -49.45 -33.37 -12.11
C ARG A 3 -48.74 -32.02 -12.18
N LEU A 4 -47.94 -31.72 -11.16
CA LEU A 4 -47.01 -30.58 -11.16
C LEU A 4 -45.76 -30.98 -11.95
N VAL A 5 -45.46 -30.22 -13.00
CA VAL A 5 -44.23 -30.31 -13.81
C VAL A 5 -43.19 -29.41 -13.15
N PRO A 6 -42.07 -29.92 -12.62
CA PRO A 6 -40.99 -29.05 -12.16
C PRO A 6 -40.16 -28.59 -13.37
N ILE A 7 -40.20 -27.28 -13.64
CA ILE A 7 -39.33 -26.61 -14.61
C ILE A 7 -37.92 -26.56 -14.01
N LEU A 8 -36.97 -27.25 -14.67
CA LEU A 8 -35.54 -27.10 -14.39
C LEU A 8 -35.08 -25.71 -14.84
N ILE A 9 -34.68 -24.86 -13.90
CA ILE A 9 -33.94 -23.63 -14.20
C ILE A 9 -32.47 -23.92 -13.95
N ALA A 10 -31.69 -24.07 -15.02
CA ALA A 10 -30.24 -24.18 -14.95
C ALA A 10 -29.63 -22.76 -14.84
N VAL A 11 -29.24 -22.36 -13.64
CA VAL A 11 -28.45 -21.13 -13.43
C VAL A 11 -26.98 -21.49 -13.57
N VAL A 12 -26.37 -21.12 -14.69
CA VAL A 12 -24.92 -21.19 -14.88
C VAL A 12 -24.33 -19.92 -14.29
N VAL A 13 -23.87 -19.99 -13.03
CA VAL A 13 -23.02 -18.94 -12.44
C VAL A 13 -21.56 -19.29 -12.77
N LEU A 14 -21.04 -18.69 -13.83
CA LEU A 14 -19.60 -18.67 -14.11
C LEU A 14 -18.97 -17.56 -13.24
N ALA A 15 -18.67 -17.87 -11.98
CA ALA A 15 -17.81 -17.03 -11.16
C ALA A 15 -16.39 -17.59 -11.25
N GLY A 16 -15.50 -16.83 -11.88
CA GLY A 16 -14.12 -17.21 -12.14
C GLY A 16 -13.39 -17.61 -10.87
N VAL A 17 -12.77 -18.78 -10.89
CA VAL A 17 -11.79 -19.20 -9.89
C VAL A 17 -10.55 -18.33 -10.11
N THR A 18 -10.34 -17.31 -9.28
CA THR A 18 -9.01 -16.72 -9.12
C THR A 18 -8.19 -17.67 -8.26
N ILE A 19 -7.33 -18.45 -8.90
CA ILE A 19 -6.33 -19.26 -8.22
C ILE A 19 -5.32 -18.27 -7.62
N ALA A 20 -5.48 -17.93 -6.33
CA ALA A 20 -4.40 -17.30 -5.58
C ALA A 20 -3.30 -18.37 -5.46
N GLY A 21 -2.24 -18.25 -6.26
CA GLY A 21 -1.05 -19.05 -6.09
C GLY A 21 -0.46 -18.76 -4.72
N ALA A 22 -0.57 -19.72 -3.81
CA ALA A 22 0.16 -19.70 -2.54
C ALA A 22 1.65 -19.82 -2.87
N GLY A 23 2.35 -18.70 -2.91
CA GLY A 23 3.80 -18.63 -3.02
C GLY A 23 4.42 -18.92 -1.67
N SER A 24 4.81 -20.17 -1.43
CA SER A 24 5.61 -20.55 -0.27
C SER A 24 6.99 -19.88 -0.34
N SER A 25 7.23 -18.82 0.43
CA SER A 25 8.57 -18.27 0.63
C SER A 25 9.12 -18.61 2.02
N ASN A 26 9.70 -19.81 2.15
CA ASN A 26 10.70 -20.09 3.20
C ASN A 26 12.08 -19.51 2.78
N GLY A 27 12.09 -18.28 2.28
CA GLY A 27 13.29 -17.54 1.87
C GLY A 27 13.32 -16.23 2.64
N ARG A 28 14.51 -15.64 2.79
CA ARG A 28 14.73 -14.31 3.39
C ARG A 28 13.60 -13.33 3.06
N PRO A 29 13.22 -12.43 3.99
CA PRO A 29 12.26 -11.39 3.65
C PRO A 29 12.70 -10.69 2.36
N GLY A 30 11.76 -10.59 1.42
CA GLY A 30 12.02 -10.00 0.12
C GLY A 30 12.23 -8.49 0.26
N SER A 31 13.17 -7.95 -0.49
CA SER A 31 13.33 -6.51 -0.63
C SER A 31 12.14 -5.92 -1.40
N ALA A 32 11.82 -4.66 -1.10
CA ALA A 32 10.72 -3.96 -1.74
C ALA A 32 11.06 -2.49 -2.00
N TYR A 33 10.43 -1.90 -3.01
CA TYR A 33 10.48 -0.48 -3.25
C TYR A 33 9.16 0.02 -3.81
N ALA A 34 8.82 1.26 -3.56
CA ALA A 34 7.65 1.88 -4.16
C ALA A 34 7.88 3.36 -4.40
N LEU A 35 7.29 3.87 -5.48
CA LEU A 35 7.02 5.29 -5.67
C LEU A 35 5.54 5.53 -5.36
N VAL A 36 5.29 6.37 -4.36
CA VAL A 36 3.95 6.79 -3.93
C VAL A 36 3.68 8.20 -4.43
N ASP A 37 2.63 8.32 -5.24
CA ASP A 37 2.04 9.61 -5.62
C ASP A 37 0.87 9.90 -4.69
N PRO A 38 0.87 11.03 -3.96
CA PRO A 38 -0.16 11.33 -2.99
C PRO A 38 -1.50 11.72 -3.63
N ASN A 39 -1.48 12.12 -4.92
CA ASN A 39 -2.65 12.29 -5.78
C ASN A 39 -3.82 13.02 -5.08
N GLY A 40 -3.52 14.15 -4.44
CA GLY A 40 -4.50 15.00 -3.77
C GLY A 40 -5.19 14.37 -2.55
N GLY A 41 -4.56 13.38 -1.91
CA GLY A 41 -5.13 12.64 -0.77
C GLY A 41 -5.75 11.29 -1.13
N SER A 42 -5.77 10.92 -2.42
CA SER A 42 -6.11 9.57 -2.87
C SER A 42 -4.84 8.87 -3.36
N PRO A 43 -3.94 8.43 -2.45
CA PRO A 43 -2.61 7.99 -2.84
C PRO A 43 -2.65 6.79 -3.77
N ARG A 44 -1.66 6.68 -4.65
CA ARG A 44 -1.48 5.56 -5.57
C ARG A 44 -0.02 5.14 -5.66
N LEU A 45 0.17 3.85 -5.93
CA LEU A 45 1.47 3.30 -6.31
C LEU A 45 1.70 3.57 -7.80
N ILE A 46 2.87 4.09 -8.16
CA ILE A 46 3.28 4.17 -9.55
C ILE A 46 3.84 2.81 -9.95
N ALA A 47 3.04 2.03 -10.69
CA ALA A 47 3.33 0.63 -10.99
C ALA A 47 4.68 0.39 -11.66
N ALA A 48 5.12 1.31 -12.54
CA ALA A 48 6.43 1.22 -13.20
C ALA A 48 7.63 1.36 -12.25
N HIS A 49 7.40 1.88 -11.03
CA HIS A 49 8.41 2.17 -10.02
C HIS A 49 8.05 1.54 -8.67
N THR A 50 7.37 0.39 -8.70
CA THR A 50 6.95 -0.33 -7.49
C THR A 50 7.15 -1.84 -7.63
N SER A 51 7.75 -2.45 -6.62
CA SER A 51 7.91 -3.89 -6.46
C SER A 51 7.83 -4.27 -4.98
N GLY A 52 7.11 -5.34 -4.66
CA GLY A 52 6.99 -5.82 -3.27
C GLY A 52 5.97 -5.06 -2.40
N PHE A 53 5.27 -4.06 -2.96
CA PHE A 53 4.11 -3.41 -2.35
C PHE A 53 2.89 -3.56 -3.25
N VAL A 54 1.73 -3.86 -2.65
CA VAL A 54 0.49 -4.16 -3.38
C VAL A 54 -0.58 -3.09 -3.21
N ALA A 55 -0.50 -2.29 -2.15
CA ALA A 55 -1.44 -1.20 -1.90
C ALA A 55 -0.80 -0.07 -1.09
N VAL A 56 -1.36 1.13 -1.23
CA VAL A 56 -1.12 2.28 -0.35
C VAL A 56 -2.47 2.87 0.05
N SER A 57 -2.58 3.32 1.29
CA SER A 57 -3.77 4.00 1.81
C SER A 57 -3.37 5.17 2.70
N SER A 58 -4.28 6.12 2.90
CA SER A 58 -4.09 7.26 3.78
C SER A 58 -5.43 7.67 4.37
N THR A 59 -5.58 7.53 5.70
CA THR A 59 -6.78 7.94 6.44
C THR A 59 -6.65 9.34 7.01
N VAL A 60 -5.41 9.77 7.25
CA VAL A 60 -5.04 11.10 7.72
C VAL A 60 -4.09 11.71 6.70
N ALA A 61 -4.31 12.97 6.32
CA ALA A 61 -3.47 13.64 5.34
C ALA A 61 -1.99 13.55 5.74
N GLY A 62 -1.13 13.19 4.77
CA GLY A 62 0.31 13.03 5.00
C GLY A 62 0.70 11.81 5.82
N ASP A 63 -0.22 10.90 6.13
CA ASP A 63 0.04 9.64 6.82
C ASP A 63 -0.33 8.47 5.91
N TYR A 64 0.66 7.69 5.50
CA TYR A 64 0.50 6.63 4.49
C TYR A 64 0.83 5.27 5.07
N CYS A 65 -0.05 4.32 4.80
CA CYS A 65 0.13 2.92 5.15
C CYS A 65 0.35 2.11 3.88
N LEU A 66 1.57 1.62 3.68
CA LEU A 66 1.95 0.79 2.55
C LEU A 66 1.78 -0.68 2.93
N THR A 67 1.09 -1.43 2.08
CA THR A 67 0.86 -2.87 2.28
C THR A 67 1.89 -3.66 1.48
N PRO A 68 2.82 -4.36 2.15
CA PRO A 68 3.77 -5.24 1.47
C PRO A 68 3.05 -6.43 0.82
N SER A 69 3.64 -6.99 -0.23
CA SER A 69 3.27 -8.31 -0.73
C SER A 69 3.69 -9.40 0.27
N GLU A 70 3.16 -10.61 0.10
CA GLU A 70 3.61 -11.76 0.86
C GLU A 70 5.14 -11.93 0.77
N GLY A 71 5.77 -12.21 1.91
CA GLY A 71 7.22 -12.43 2.01
C GLY A 71 8.07 -11.18 2.18
N VAL A 72 7.55 -9.96 2.04
CA VAL A 72 8.29 -8.71 2.34
C VAL A 72 8.14 -8.37 3.82
N ASP A 73 9.27 -8.19 4.53
CA ASP A 73 9.27 -7.75 5.92
C ASP A 73 9.58 -6.25 5.98
N VAL A 74 8.62 -5.48 6.47
CA VAL A 74 8.73 -4.02 6.63
C VAL A 74 9.09 -3.61 8.05
N ALA A 75 9.24 -4.57 8.97
CA ALA A 75 9.64 -4.34 10.35
C ALA A 75 11.18 -4.42 10.53
N ASP A 76 11.88 -5.21 9.71
CA ASP A 76 13.33 -5.41 9.76
C ASP A 76 13.84 -5.96 8.41
N PRO A 77 14.87 -5.38 7.74
CA PRO A 77 15.67 -4.21 8.11
C PRO A 77 14.99 -2.86 7.89
N ALA A 78 15.60 -1.80 8.45
CA ALA A 78 15.06 -0.45 8.41
C ALA A 78 14.90 0.08 6.98
N ALA A 79 13.65 0.17 6.52
CA ALA A 79 13.23 0.95 5.38
C ALA A 79 13.71 2.43 5.41
N VAL A 80 13.92 2.96 4.22
CA VAL A 80 14.24 4.37 4.00
C VAL A 80 13.19 5.00 3.09
N ALA A 81 12.94 6.29 3.28
CA ALA A 81 12.08 7.07 2.42
C ALA A 81 12.78 8.35 1.97
N SER A 82 12.56 8.76 0.72
CA SER A 82 13.05 10.01 0.16
C SER A 82 11.96 10.72 -0.63
N GLU A 83 11.98 12.05 -0.61
CA GLU A 83 11.05 12.86 -1.40
C GLU A 83 11.19 12.56 -2.90
N GLU A 84 10.07 12.53 -3.62
CA GLU A 84 10.04 12.49 -5.08
C GLU A 84 9.50 13.82 -5.62
N ALA A 85 10.37 14.63 -6.21
CA ALA A 85 10.04 15.98 -6.63
C ALA A 85 9.02 16.03 -7.78
N PHE A 86 9.07 15.10 -8.74
CA PHE A 86 8.24 15.19 -9.95
C PHE A 86 6.75 14.90 -9.72
N TYR A 87 6.42 14.26 -8.59
CA TYR A 87 5.05 13.96 -8.17
C TYR A 87 4.62 14.81 -6.96
N SER A 88 5.49 15.70 -6.48
CA SER A 88 5.21 16.60 -5.36
C SER A 88 4.70 17.96 -5.85
N ASN A 89 3.73 18.53 -5.14
CA ASN A 89 3.20 19.88 -5.40
C ASN A 89 3.83 20.93 -4.46
N VAL A 90 4.47 20.49 -3.38
CA VAL A 90 5.20 21.34 -2.42
C VAL A 90 6.48 20.63 -1.99
N VAL A 91 7.46 21.41 -1.53
CA VAL A 91 8.70 20.89 -0.98
C VAL A 91 8.45 20.34 0.42
N GLY A 92 8.98 19.17 0.70
CA GLY A 92 8.85 18.55 2.01
C GLY A 92 9.81 17.40 2.26
N PHE A 93 9.47 16.57 3.22
CA PHE A 93 10.25 15.37 3.50
C PHE A 93 9.36 14.23 4.00
N PRO A 94 9.59 13.00 3.51
CA PRO A 94 8.98 11.80 4.09
C PRO A 94 9.80 11.32 5.31
N THR A 95 9.15 10.55 6.18
CA THR A 95 9.77 9.93 7.35
C THR A 95 9.10 8.59 7.61
N VAL A 96 9.90 7.53 7.64
CA VAL A 96 9.42 6.20 8.04
C VAL A 96 9.15 6.18 9.55
N ARG A 97 8.06 5.53 9.94
CA ARG A 97 7.68 5.29 11.35
C ARG A 97 7.73 3.79 11.64
N TYR A 98 8.44 3.45 12.71
CA TYR A 98 8.56 2.10 13.27
C TYR A 98 7.80 1.97 14.60
N ASP A 99 6.88 2.91 14.89
CA ASP A 99 6.26 3.03 16.21
C ASP A 99 5.30 1.83 16.48
N PRO A 100 5.38 1.19 17.66
CA PRO A 100 4.56 0.03 18.00
C PRO A 100 3.05 0.32 18.05
N THR A 101 2.63 1.57 18.19
CA THR A 101 1.21 1.89 18.39
C THR A 101 0.39 1.94 17.09
N HIS A 102 1.02 2.05 15.92
CA HIS A 102 0.41 2.14 14.58
C HIS A 102 -1.00 2.76 14.61
N ALA A 103 -1.14 4.00 15.10
CA ALA A 103 -2.46 4.55 15.39
C ALA A 103 -3.40 4.57 14.16
N ASN A 104 -2.83 4.65 12.95
CA ASN A 104 -3.56 4.76 11.70
C ASN A 104 -3.29 3.62 10.70
N CYS A 105 -2.24 2.81 10.93
CA CYS A 105 -1.86 1.71 10.03
C CYS A 105 -2.11 0.36 10.68
N ALA A 106 -2.42 -0.65 9.88
CA ALA A 106 -2.52 -2.01 10.39
C ALA A 106 -1.14 -2.56 10.75
N ALA A 107 -1.11 -3.54 11.66
CA ALA A 107 0.10 -4.31 11.92
C ALA A 107 0.68 -4.86 10.60
N ARG A 108 2.00 -4.77 10.43
CA ARG A 108 2.76 -5.17 9.21
C ARG A 108 2.54 -4.29 7.98
N GLN A 109 2.00 -3.09 8.13
CA GLN A 109 2.13 -2.05 7.11
C GLN A 109 3.33 -1.16 7.41
N LEU A 110 3.99 -0.65 6.36
CA LEU A 110 5.01 0.37 6.51
C LEU A 110 4.32 1.72 6.61
N GLU A 111 4.49 2.41 7.75
CA GLU A 111 3.96 3.76 7.95
C GLU A 111 5.00 4.79 7.50
N VAL A 112 4.57 5.69 6.60
CA VAL A 112 5.37 6.84 6.15
C VAL A 112 4.57 8.10 6.38
N LYS A 113 5.18 9.09 7.03
CA LYS A 113 4.62 10.42 7.17
C LYS A 113 5.32 11.41 6.26
N THR A 114 4.60 12.36 5.69
CA THR A 114 5.17 13.44 4.89
C THR A 114 4.86 14.80 5.48
N PHE A 115 5.86 15.66 5.54
CA PHE A 115 5.77 16.98 6.15
C PHE A 115 6.20 18.06 5.18
N VAL A 116 5.47 19.16 5.13
CA VAL A 116 5.92 20.35 4.38
C VAL A 116 7.22 20.86 5.02
N ALA A 117 8.18 21.23 4.20
CA ALA A 117 9.40 21.88 4.69
C ALA A 117 9.05 23.24 5.34
N ASN A 118 9.93 23.71 6.23
CA ASN A 118 9.77 24.95 7.02
C ASN A 118 8.98 26.08 6.33
N PRO A 119 8.10 26.80 7.04
CA PRO A 119 8.00 26.85 8.52
C PRO A 119 6.99 25.88 9.15
N ASP A 120 6.11 25.24 8.37
CA ASP A 120 4.89 24.68 8.94
C ASP A 120 5.02 23.24 9.44
N THR A 121 6.02 22.44 9.05
CA THR A 121 6.26 21.03 9.46
C THR A 121 4.99 20.18 9.62
N ALA A 122 3.94 20.56 8.90
CA ALA A 122 2.60 20.00 9.02
C ALA A 122 2.50 18.80 8.10
N LEU A 123 1.71 17.80 8.51
CA LEU A 123 1.43 16.66 7.65
C LEU A 123 0.77 17.14 6.35
N SER A 124 1.20 16.57 5.22
CA SER A 124 0.73 17.02 3.91
C SER A 124 0.56 15.89 2.92
N ASN A 125 -0.58 15.87 2.24
CA ASN A 125 -0.87 14.98 1.11
C ASN A 125 -0.43 15.56 -0.24
N GLN A 126 0.56 16.44 -0.25
CA GLN A 126 1.09 17.08 -1.47
C GLN A 126 2.53 16.66 -1.78
N ILE A 127 3.12 15.78 -0.98
CA ILE A 127 4.51 15.34 -1.11
C ILE A 127 4.50 13.87 -1.51
N ALA A 128 5.10 13.58 -2.66
CA ALA A 128 5.38 12.24 -3.12
C ALA A 128 6.69 11.73 -2.55
N PHE A 129 6.84 10.42 -2.51
CA PHE A 129 8.03 9.80 -1.95
C PHE A 129 8.31 8.44 -2.56
N THR A 130 9.58 8.08 -2.55
CA THR A 130 10.04 6.72 -2.75
C THR A 130 10.33 6.06 -1.42
N VAL A 131 10.11 4.75 -1.34
CA VAL A 131 10.58 3.90 -0.23
C VAL A 131 11.43 2.76 -0.74
N VAL A 132 12.37 2.31 0.08
CA VAL A 132 13.14 1.09 -0.14
C VAL A 132 13.21 0.31 1.17
N VAL A 133 12.89 -0.98 1.11
CA VAL A 133 13.02 -1.99 2.17
C VAL A 133 14.11 -2.96 1.71
N PRO A 134 15.27 -3.02 2.41
CA PRO A 134 16.43 -3.82 1.98
C PRO A 134 16.22 -5.33 1.97
#